data_AF-A0A8I1SPY3-F1
#
_entry.id   AF-A0A8I1SPY3-F1
#
_cell.length_a   1.000
_cell.length_b   1.000
_cell.length_c   1.000
_cell.angle_alpha   90.00
_cell.angle_beta   90.00
_cell.angle_gamma   90.00
#
_symmetry.space_group_name_H-M   'P 1'
#
loop_
_entity.id
_entity.type
_entity.pdbx_description
1 polymer ?
#
loop_
_entity_poly.entity_id
_entity_poly.type
_entity_poly.pdbx_seq_one_letter_code
_entity_poly.pdbx_strand_id
1 'polypeptide(L)'
;MTYQEVERLKLRLTKYNKQQFEEFCLYLSSSDLDTEKRNEIRDEILDHLLEGEKQGKGFQDLFGQNPREYTQQIVEQLPKSSLKEKITFALSILLISTIIIFSRSHNDSSVFVDLTLFSILSSAVIIGFFKLTKRFAFKSSIMSILILTLIIQVAGVLYYFLKILFINIS
;
A
#
# COMPACT_ATOMS: atom_id res chain seq x y z
N MET A 1 20.26 4.65 5.89
CA MET A 1 20.58 6.04 6.29
C MET A 1 19.37 6.70 6.95
N THR A 2 19.59 7.75 7.75
CA THR A 2 18.46 8.55 8.28
C THR A 2 17.91 9.52 7.22
N TYR A 3 16.65 9.95 7.33
CA TYR A 3 16.06 10.90 6.37
C TYR A 3 16.85 12.21 6.27
N GLN A 4 17.28 12.76 7.41
CA GLN A 4 18.08 13.99 7.45
C GLN A 4 19.43 13.83 6.77
N GLU A 5 20.05 12.65 6.90
CA GLU A 5 21.32 12.31 6.27
C GLU A 5 21.18 12.21 4.75
N VAL A 6 20.14 11.53 4.25
CA VAL A 6 19.84 11.45 2.82
C VAL A 6 19.66 12.84 2.21
N GLU A 7 18.90 13.72 2.87
CA GLU A 7 18.70 15.09 2.39
C GLU A 7 20.00 15.90 2.37
N ARG A 8 20.88 15.74 3.37
CA ARG A 8 22.22 16.36 3.35
C ARG A 8 23.09 15.84 2.22
N LEU A 9 23.07 14.53 1.96
CA LEU A 9 23.87 13.90 0.92
C LEU A 9 23.41 14.30 -0.48
N LYS A 10 22.10 14.42 -0.72
CA LYS A 10 21.53 14.92 -1.99
C LYS A 10 22.00 16.33 -2.36
N LEU A 11 22.34 17.17 -1.38
CA LEU A 11 22.86 18.52 -1.62
C LEU A 11 24.29 18.52 -2.20
N ARG A 12 25.01 17.39 -2.09
CA ARG A 12 26.38 17.24 -2.62
C ARG A 12 26.41 16.85 -4.09
N LEU A 13 25.27 16.42 -4.64
CA LEU A 13 25.15 16.06 -6.04
C LEU A 13 25.07 17.30 -6.93
N THR A 14 25.59 17.20 -8.14
CA THR A 14 25.31 18.16 -9.20
C THR A 14 23.80 18.25 -9.45
N LYS A 15 23.35 19.41 -9.94
CA LYS A 15 21.94 19.64 -10.30
C LYS A 15 21.40 18.54 -11.23
N TYR A 16 22.21 18.10 -12.17
CA TYR A 16 21.85 17.05 -13.12
C TYR A 16 21.67 15.68 -12.43
N ASN A 17 22.68 15.22 -11.70
CA ASN A 17 22.61 13.93 -11.00
C ASN A 17 21.49 13.91 -9.95
N LYS A 18 21.29 15.02 -9.24
CA LYS A 18 20.17 15.17 -8.30
C LYS A 18 18.83 14.99 -9.00
N GLN A 19 18.62 15.60 -10.17
CA GLN A 19 17.38 15.47 -10.92
C GLN A 19 17.12 14.03 -11.36
N GLN A 20 18.15 13.34 -11.88
CA GLN A 20 18.05 11.94 -12.30
C GLN A 20 17.76 11.01 -11.10
N PHE A 21 18.41 11.27 -9.97
CA PHE A 21 18.17 10.53 -8.72
C PHE A 21 16.76 10.75 -8.17
N GLU A 22 16.23 11.97 -8.22
CA GLU A 22 14.85 12.26 -7.80
C GLU A 22 13.82 11.58 -8.71
N GLU A 23 14.09 11.54 -10.02
CA GLU A 23 13.26 10.81 -10.97
C GLU A 23 13.30 9.28 -10.72
N PHE A 24 14.48 8.72 -10.46
CA PHE A 24 14.62 7.33 -9.99
C PHE A 24 13.80 7.07 -8.72
N CYS A 25 13.89 7.95 -7.71
CA CYS A 25 13.14 7.80 -6.46
C CYS A 25 11.62 7.84 -6.67
N LEU A 26 11.14 8.66 -7.60
CA LEU A 26 9.72 8.74 -7.97
C LEU A 26 9.22 7.41 -8.56
N TYR A 27 9.98 6.82 -9.48
CA TYR A 27 9.63 5.51 -10.04
C TYR A 27 9.73 4.39 -9.01
N LEU A 28 10.78 4.41 -8.19
CA LEU A 28 10.98 3.40 -7.15
C LEU A 28 9.83 3.45 -6.12
N SER A 29 9.35 4.64 -5.78
CA SER A 29 8.19 4.82 -4.89
C SER A 29 6.87 4.35 -5.50
N SER A 30 6.80 4.24 -6.83
CA SER A 30 5.63 3.74 -7.57
C SER A 30 5.61 2.21 -7.69
N SER A 31 6.66 1.51 -7.23
CA SER A 31 6.79 0.05 -7.30
C SER A 31 6.17 -0.67 -6.09
N ASP A 32 5.82 -1.95 -6.26
CA ASP A 32 5.24 -2.82 -5.20
C ASP A 32 6.34 -3.40 -4.29
N LEU A 33 7.22 -2.53 -3.80
CA LEU A 33 8.26 -2.85 -2.82
C LEU A 33 7.85 -2.36 -1.43
N ASP A 34 8.18 -3.14 -0.40
CA ASP A 34 8.05 -2.70 0.98
C ASP A 34 8.95 -1.49 1.27
N THR A 35 8.64 -0.78 2.36
CA THR A 35 9.31 0.47 2.72
C THR A 35 10.79 0.27 3.06
N GLU A 36 11.15 -0.86 3.69
CA GLU A 36 12.53 -1.14 4.09
C GLU A 36 13.40 -1.38 2.85
N LYS A 37 12.96 -2.27 1.96
CA LYS A 37 13.66 -2.59 0.72
C LYS A 37 13.78 -1.38 -0.21
N ARG A 38 12.73 -0.55 -0.28
CA ARG A 38 12.75 0.70 -1.03
C ARG A 38 13.80 1.68 -0.49
N ASN A 39 13.90 1.81 0.83
CA ASN A 39 14.89 2.68 1.46
C ASN A 39 16.31 2.15 1.24
N GLU A 40 16.53 0.83 1.37
CA GLU A 40 17.81 0.19 1.10
C GLU A 40 18.31 0.48 -0.33
N ILE A 41 17.47 0.24 -1.33
CA ILE A 41 17.81 0.48 -2.75
C ILE A 41 18.10 1.96 -3.00
N ARG A 42 17.26 2.86 -2.47
CA ARG A 42 17.50 4.31 -2.60
C ARG A 42 18.86 4.68 -2.04
N ASP A 43 19.16 4.18 -0.85
CA ASP A 43 20.38 4.52 -0.11
C ASP A 43 21.63 4.01 -0.86
N GLU A 44 21.59 2.76 -1.36
CA GLU A 44 22.64 2.17 -2.18
C GLU A 44 22.89 2.97 -3.48
N ILE A 45 21.83 3.35 -4.19
CA ILE A 45 21.94 4.13 -5.42
C ILE A 45 22.48 5.54 -5.15
N LEU A 46 22.10 6.16 -4.04
CA LEU A 46 22.63 7.46 -3.64
C LEU A 46 24.13 7.39 -3.38
N ASP A 47 24.58 6.36 -2.66
CA ASP A 47 26.00 6.15 -2.35
C ASP A 47 26.82 5.89 -3.62
N HIS A 48 26.34 5.02 -4.50
CA HIS A 48 27.00 4.75 -5.78
C HIS A 48 27.07 5.98 -6.68
N LEU A 49 26.00 6.79 -6.71
CA LEU A 49 25.98 8.02 -7.49
C LEU A 49 26.98 9.05 -6.95
N LEU A 50 27.06 9.22 -5.62
CA LEU A 50 28.01 10.11 -4.99
C LEU A 50 29.46 9.69 -5.24
N GLU A 51 29.73 8.38 -5.22
CA GLU A 51 31.07 7.85 -5.48
C GLU A 51 31.46 8.00 -6.95
N GLY A 52 30.55 7.72 -7.88
CA GLY A 52 30.79 7.94 -9.30
C GLY A 52 31.00 9.42 -9.63
N GLU A 53 30.28 10.33 -8.97
CA GLU A 53 30.44 11.77 -9.19
C GLU A 53 31.84 12.28 -8.76
N LYS A 54 32.42 11.72 -7.70
CA LYS A 54 33.84 12.00 -7.34
C LYS A 54 34.82 11.56 -8.43
N GLN A 55 34.45 10.56 -9.22
CA GLN A 55 35.23 10.05 -10.35
C GLN A 55 34.87 10.74 -11.68
N GLY A 56 34.02 11.78 -11.65
CA GLY A 56 33.55 12.48 -12.84
C GLY A 56 32.51 11.74 -13.66
N LYS A 57 31.89 10.69 -13.11
CA LYS A 57 30.81 9.92 -13.75
C LYS A 57 29.45 10.43 -13.31
N GLY A 58 28.54 10.63 -14.27
CA GLY A 58 27.16 11.00 -14.03
C GLY A 58 26.26 9.79 -13.81
N PHE A 59 24.99 10.05 -13.48
CA PHE A 59 23.97 9.01 -13.36
C PHE A 59 23.90 8.10 -14.59
N GLN A 60 24.03 8.70 -15.79
CA GLN A 60 23.96 7.97 -17.06
C GLN A 60 25.12 7.00 -17.27
N ASP A 61 26.31 7.36 -16.79
CA ASP A 61 27.51 6.53 -16.92
C ASP A 61 27.49 5.32 -15.98
N LEU A 62 26.73 5.42 -14.89
CA LEU A 62 26.65 4.39 -13.85
C LEU A 62 25.44 3.48 -14.02
N PHE A 63 24.28 4.07 -14.34
CA PHE A 63 22.98 3.41 -14.29
C PHE A 63 22.24 3.43 -15.64
N GLY A 64 22.84 4.02 -16.68
CA GLY A 64 22.25 4.13 -18.01
C GLY A 64 21.42 5.40 -18.21
N GLN A 65 21.03 5.65 -19.46
CA GLN A 65 20.50 6.95 -19.87
C GLN A 65 19.10 7.28 -19.31
N ASN A 66 18.34 6.28 -18.89
CA ASN A 66 16.95 6.45 -18.47
C ASN A 66 16.71 5.89 -17.06
N PRO A 67 16.50 6.76 -16.05
CA PRO A 67 16.20 6.35 -14.68
C PRO A 67 15.01 5.39 -14.57
N ARG A 68 13.98 5.57 -15.42
CA ARG A 68 12.78 4.72 -15.41
C ARG A 68 13.10 3.28 -15.80
N GLU A 69 13.85 3.12 -16.89
CA GLU A 69 14.21 1.81 -17.42
C GLU A 69 15.08 1.05 -16.41
N TYR A 70 16.04 1.75 -15.81
CA TYR A 70 16.87 1.20 -14.75
C TYR A 70 16.05 0.78 -13.51
N THR A 71 15.14 1.65 -13.03
CA THR A 71 14.24 1.28 -11.92
C THR A 71 13.41 0.04 -12.26
N GLN A 72 12.88 -0.05 -13.49
CA GLN A 72 12.08 -1.19 -13.90
C GLN A 72 12.91 -2.50 -13.87
N GLN A 73 14.14 -2.47 -14.37
CA GLN A 73 15.04 -3.62 -14.34
C GLN A 73 15.33 -4.09 -12.91
N ILE A 74 15.61 -3.16 -11.98
CA ILE A 74 15.81 -3.49 -10.56
C ILE A 74 14.55 -4.15 -9.99
N VAL A 75 13.39 -3.54 -10.16
CA VAL A 75 12.13 -4.02 -9.58
C VAL A 75 11.75 -5.39 -10.13
N GLU A 76 12.03 -5.67 -11.40
CA GLU A 76 11.75 -6.97 -12.03
C GLU A 76 12.64 -8.10 -11.52
N GLN A 77 13.88 -7.79 -11.12
CA GLN A 77 14.85 -8.75 -10.60
C GLN A 77 14.63 -9.06 -9.11
N LEU A 78 13.90 -8.21 -8.39
CA LEU A 78 13.62 -8.42 -6.97
C LEU A 78 12.55 -9.50 -6.75
N PRO A 79 12.68 -10.31 -5.68
CA PRO A 79 11.62 -11.24 -5.29
C PRO A 79 10.38 -10.43 -4.93
N LYS A 80 9.34 -10.52 -5.76
CA LYS A 80 8.08 -9.82 -5.53
C LYS A 80 7.48 -10.31 -4.21
N SER A 81 7.04 -9.36 -3.37
CA SER A 81 6.36 -9.66 -2.10
C SER A 81 5.33 -10.76 -2.34
N SER A 82 5.49 -11.86 -1.60
CA SER A 82 4.81 -13.09 -1.95
C SER A 82 3.30 -12.88 -1.79
N LEU A 83 2.52 -13.24 -2.81
CA LEU A 83 1.05 -13.30 -2.73
C LEU A 83 0.58 -14.01 -1.45
N LYS A 84 1.39 -14.93 -0.92
CA LYS A 84 1.21 -15.58 0.38
C LYS A 84 1.07 -14.59 1.53
N GLU A 85 1.90 -13.56 1.67
CA GLU A 85 1.78 -12.60 2.79
C GLU A 85 0.48 -11.80 2.73
N LYS A 86 0.11 -11.33 1.53
CA LYS A 86 -1.14 -10.62 1.30
C LYS A 86 -2.36 -11.51 1.59
N ILE A 87 -2.30 -12.79 1.21
CA ILE A 87 -3.34 -13.80 1.50
C ILE A 87 -3.38 -14.13 3.00
N THR A 88 -2.22 -14.26 3.66
CA THR A 88 -2.11 -14.60 5.08
C THR A 88 -2.65 -13.48 5.96
N PHE A 89 -2.39 -12.22 5.58
CA PHE A 89 -2.96 -11.05 6.24
C PHE A 89 -4.48 -10.93 6.04
N ALA A 90 -4.98 -11.22 4.84
CA ALA A 90 -6.42 -11.27 4.58
C ALA A 90 -7.11 -12.38 5.40
N LEU A 91 -6.50 -13.56 5.48
CA LEU A 91 -6.98 -14.69 6.28
C LEU A 91 -6.96 -14.40 7.79
N SER A 92 -5.93 -13.71 8.30
CA SER A 92 -5.86 -13.37 9.72
C SER A 92 -6.95 -12.38 10.13
N ILE A 93 -7.23 -11.36 9.30
CA ILE A 93 -8.36 -10.44 9.52
C ILE A 93 -9.70 -11.21 9.52
N LEU A 94 -9.87 -12.14 8.57
CA LEU A 94 -11.07 -12.98 8.47
C LEU A 94 -11.27 -13.81 9.75
N LEU A 95 -10.22 -14.48 10.22
CA LEU A 95 -10.26 -15.35 11.41
C LEU A 95 -10.56 -14.56 12.69
N ILE A 96 -9.91 -13.40 12.87
CA ILE A 96 -10.17 -12.52 14.02
C ILE A 96 -11.63 -12.04 14.03
N SER A 97 -12.17 -11.69 12.86
CA SER A 97 -13.57 -11.26 12.74
C SER A 97 -14.55 -12.37 13.13
N THR A 98 -14.29 -13.61 12.71
CA THR A 98 -15.14 -14.76 13.06
C THR A 98 -15.07 -15.11 14.55
N ILE A 99 -13.90 -14.98 15.20
CA ILE A 99 -13.74 -15.28 16.63
C ILE A 99 -14.51 -14.27 17.49
N ILE A 100 -14.42 -12.97 17.16
CA ILE A 100 -15.13 -11.91 17.89
C ILE A 100 -16.65 -12.13 17.81
N ILE A 101 -17.16 -12.53 16.64
CA ILE A 101 -18.59 -12.76 16.42
C ILE A 101 -19.07 -14.05 17.11
N PHE A 102 -18.29 -15.13 17.04
CA PHE A 102 -18.62 -16.39 17.74
C PHE A 102 -18.69 -16.20 19.26
N SER A 103 -17.79 -15.37 19.83
CA SER A 103 -17.81 -15.04 21.25
C SER A 103 -19.08 -14.32 21.71
N ARG A 104 -19.84 -13.73 20.77
CA ARG A 104 -21.05 -12.94 21.02
C ARG A 104 -22.34 -13.66 20.63
N SER A 105 -22.24 -14.83 19.99
CA SER A 105 -23.38 -15.51 19.36
C SER A 105 -23.74 -16.81 20.09
N HIS A 106 -24.48 -16.66 21.18
CA HIS A 106 -25.25 -17.75 21.79
C HIS A 106 -26.74 -17.34 21.72
N ASN A 107 -27.39 -17.58 20.56
CA ASN A 107 -28.80 -18.04 20.46
C ASN A 107 -29.60 -17.71 19.18
N ASP A 108 -29.06 -17.05 18.14
CA ASP A 108 -29.89 -16.74 16.96
C ASP A 108 -29.25 -17.12 15.62
N SER A 109 -29.89 -18.07 14.91
CA SER A 109 -29.44 -18.62 13.63
C SER A 109 -29.69 -17.68 12.44
N SER A 110 -30.63 -16.74 12.56
CA SER A 110 -30.92 -15.75 11.51
C SER A 110 -29.79 -14.74 11.34
N VAL A 111 -29.12 -14.40 12.45
CA VAL A 111 -28.00 -13.46 12.49
C VAL A 111 -26.78 -13.99 11.75
N PHE A 112 -26.53 -15.31 11.77
CA PHE A 112 -25.42 -15.94 11.06
C PHE A 112 -25.53 -15.84 9.52
N VAL A 113 -26.75 -15.98 8.98
CA VAL A 113 -26.99 -15.93 7.53
C VAL A 113 -26.82 -14.50 7.00
N ASP A 114 -27.38 -13.51 7.71
CA ASP A 114 -27.23 -12.10 7.35
C ASP A 114 -25.77 -11.64 7.39
N LEU A 115 -25.00 -12.12 8.37
CA LEU A 115 -23.58 -11.78 8.53
C LEU A 115 -22.70 -12.38 7.43
N THR A 116 -22.90 -13.66 7.10
CA THR A 116 -22.11 -14.33 6.06
C THR A 116 -22.35 -13.69 4.68
N LEU A 117 -23.60 -13.34 4.38
CA LEU A 117 -23.95 -12.63 3.15
C LEU A 117 -23.32 -11.22 3.11
N PHE A 118 -23.33 -10.49 4.22
CA PHE A 118 -22.70 -9.16 4.30
C PHE A 118 -21.18 -9.19 4.12
N SER A 119 -20.50 -10.18 4.70
CA SER A 119 -19.05 -10.38 4.55
C SER A 119 -18.64 -10.76 3.12
N ILE A 120 -19.43 -11.59 2.44
CA ILE A 120 -19.19 -11.95 1.04
C ILE A 120 -19.41 -10.74 0.13
N LEU A 121 -20.50 -9.99 0.34
CA LEU A 121 -20.84 -8.83 -0.48
C LEU A 121 -19.81 -7.70 -0.34
N SER A 122 -19.38 -7.42 0.88
CA SER A 122 -18.31 -6.42 1.14
C SER A 122 -16.97 -6.82 0.52
N SER A 123 -16.60 -8.09 0.62
CA SER A 123 -15.37 -8.62 -0.03
C SER A 123 -15.41 -8.48 -1.55
N ALA A 124 -16.57 -8.74 -2.18
CA ALA A 124 -16.76 -8.57 -3.62
C ALA A 124 -16.62 -7.10 -4.05
N VAL A 125 -17.15 -6.16 -3.26
CA VAL A 125 -17.02 -4.72 -3.49
C VAL A 125 -15.56 -4.28 -3.40
N ILE A 126 -14.80 -4.76 -2.40
CA ILE A 126 -13.37 -4.46 -2.24
C ILE A 126 -12.58 -4.94 -3.46
N ILE A 127 -12.81 -6.17 -3.92
CA ILE A 127 -12.11 -6.73 -5.10
C ILE A 127 -12.48 -5.94 -6.36
N GLY A 128 -13.75 -5.61 -6.56
CA GLY A 128 -14.22 -4.78 -7.67
C GLY A 128 -13.59 -3.39 -7.66
N PHE A 129 -13.53 -2.75 -6.49
CA PHE A 129 -12.92 -1.45 -6.31
C PHE A 129 -11.40 -1.47 -6.56
N PHE A 130 -10.69 -2.51 -6.09
CA PHE A 130 -9.25 -2.67 -6.34
C PHE A 130 -8.93 -2.84 -7.84
N LYS A 131 -9.82 -3.49 -8.60
CA LYS A 131 -9.72 -3.52 -10.07
C LYS A 131 -10.00 -2.15 -10.69
N LEU A 132 -10.95 -1.39 -10.14
CA LEU A 132 -11.32 -0.06 -10.63
C LEU A 132 -10.23 1.00 -10.38
N THR A 133 -9.54 0.93 -9.24
CA THR A 133 -8.48 1.88 -8.86
C THR A 133 -7.22 1.73 -9.72
N LYS A 134 -6.94 0.53 -10.26
CA LYS A 134 -5.91 0.35 -11.31
C LYS A 134 -6.16 1.20 -12.56
N ARG A 135 -7.40 1.66 -12.82
CA ARG A 135 -7.75 2.57 -13.93
C ARG A 135 -7.66 4.05 -13.58
N PHE A 136 -7.61 4.43 -12.29
CA PHE A 136 -7.73 5.81 -11.83
C PHE A 136 -6.60 6.25 -10.87
N ALA A 137 -5.44 5.59 -10.94
CA ALA A 137 -4.30 5.89 -10.09
C ALA A 137 -3.66 7.24 -10.48
N PHE A 138 -4.17 8.36 -9.98
CA PHE A 138 -3.37 9.57 -9.82
C PHE A 138 -3.90 10.49 -8.70
N LYS A 139 -3.00 10.79 -7.76
CA LYS A 139 -2.94 11.99 -6.89
C LYS A 139 -3.98 12.12 -5.75
N SER A 140 -3.55 11.74 -4.54
CA SER A 140 -4.06 12.26 -3.26
C SER A 140 -5.57 12.12 -2.99
N SER A 141 -6.17 10.95 -3.24
CA SER A 141 -7.57 10.67 -2.85
C SER A 141 -7.76 9.36 -2.06
N ILE A 142 -6.70 8.60 -1.82
CA ILE A 142 -6.77 7.30 -1.11
C ILE A 142 -7.24 7.44 0.34
N MET A 143 -6.78 8.47 1.06
CA MET A 143 -7.21 8.71 2.45
C MET A 143 -8.70 9.09 2.51
N SER A 144 -9.18 9.91 1.58
CA SER A 144 -10.61 10.28 1.50
C SER A 144 -11.49 9.07 1.20
N ILE A 145 -11.01 8.14 0.37
CA ILE A 145 -11.71 6.90 0.05
C ILE A 145 -11.73 5.95 1.26
N LEU A 146 -10.61 5.81 1.98
CA LEU A 146 -10.56 5.00 3.21
C LEU A 146 -11.52 5.55 4.28
N ILE A 147 -11.59 6.87 4.42
CA ILE A 147 -12.52 7.55 5.33
C ILE A 147 -13.97 7.32 4.88
N LEU A 148 -14.27 7.45 3.59
CA LEU A 148 -15.62 7.18 3.06
C LEU A 148 -16.03 5.72 3.31
N THR A 149 -15.12 4.77 3.14
CA THR A 149 -15.40 3.35 3.43
C THR A 149 -15.63 3.10 4.92
N LEU A 150 -14.90 3.77 5.79
CA LEU A 150 -15.09 3.69 7.24
C LEU A 150 -16.47 4.25 7.65
N ILE A 151 -16.88 5.37 7.05
CA ILE A 151 -18.19 5.99 7.29
C ILE A 151 -19.33 5.05 6.90
N ILE A 152 -19.23 4.38 5.74
CA ILE A 152 -20.24 3.41 5.29
C ILE A 152 -20.34 2.22 6.25
N GLN A 153 -19.21 1.72 6.76
CA GLN A 153 -19.19 0.63 7.74
C GLN A 153 -19.84 1.03 9.06
N VAL A 154 -19.50 2.21 9.60
CA VAL A 154 -20.10 2.74 10.82
C VAL A 154 -21.60 2.97 10.65
N ALA A 155 -22.02 3.51 9.49
CA ALA A 155 -23.44 3.70 9.18
C ALA A 155 -24.19 2.36 9.08
N GLY A 156 -23.59 1.33 8.50
CA GLY A 156 -24.17 -0.01 8.43
C GLY A 156 -24.36 -0.65 9.82
N VAL A 157 -23.37 -0.52 10.70
CA VAL A 157 -23.46 -0.99 12.09
C VAL A 157 -24.53 -0.21 12.86
N LEU A 158 -24.59 1.11 12.70
CA LEU A 158 -25.61 1.96 13.33
C LEU A 158 -27.02 1.61 12.85
N TYR A 159 -27.21 1.40 11.55
CA TYR A 159 -28.49 0.96 10.99
C TYR A 159 -28.94 -0.38 11.60
N TYR A 160 -28.05 -1.36 11.67
CA TYR A 160 -28.36 -2.65 12.29
C TYR A 160 -28.67 -2.52 13.79
N PHE A 161 -27.94 -1.69 14.52
CA PHE A 161 -28.22 -1.39 15.92
C PHE A 161 -29.62 -0.77 16.11
N LEU A 162 -29.98 0.21 15.28
CA LEU A 162 -31.31 0.84 15.30
C LEU A 162 -32.41 -0.16 14.93
N LYS A 163 -32.17 -1.03 13.94
CA LYS A 163 -33.11 -2.09 13.54
C LYS A 163 -33.40 -3.05 14.70
N ILE A 164 -32.37 -3.50 15.42
CA ILE A 164 -32.53 -4.36 16.61
C ILE A 164 -33.34 -3.64 17.70
N LEU A 165 -33.05 -2.36 17.93
CA LEU A 165 -33.72 -1.57 18.95
C LEU A 165 -35.21 -1.37 18.65
N PHE A 166 -35.59 -1.13 17.39
CA PHE A 166 -37.00 -1.01 16.99
C PHE A 166 -37.75 -2.34 16.93
N ILE A 167 -37.08 -3.45 16.59
CA ILE A 167 -37.69 -4.78 16.61
C ILE A 167 -37.99 -5.24 18.05
N ASN A 168 -37.15 -4.87 19.03
CA ASN A 168 -37.34 -5.24 20.44
C ASN A 168 -38.38 -4.38 21.19
N ILE A 169 -38.91 -3.32 20.57
CA ILE A 169 -39.91 -2.42 21.16
C ILE A 169 -41.33 -2.72 20.64
N SER A 170 -41.48 -3.51 19.57
CA SER A 170 -42.78 -3.96 19.04
C SER A 170 -43.14 -5.36 19.50
#